data_AF-A0AAW4C102-F1
#
_entry.id   AF-A0AAW4C102-F1
#
_cell.length_a   1.000
_cell.length_b   1.000
_cell.length_c   1.000
_cell.angle_alpha   90.00
_cell.angle_beta   90.00
_cell.angle_gamma   90.00
#
_symmetry.space_group_name_H-M   'P 1'
#
loop_
_entity.id
_entity.type
_entity.pdbx_description
1 polymer ?
#
loop_
_entity_poly.entity_id
_entity_poly.type
_entity_poly.pdbx_seq_one_letter_code
_entity_poly.pdbx_strand_id
1 'polypeptide(L)'
;MATDLPQAWLDELNDQFALITDPEGRAAVLDEMAYAAYRRREVSADSLVDMLELSEAARAWGLMEYEEAYHIGLFKNETSSEGLIDEPGRIVVGRTPGWGC
;
A
#
# COMPACT_ATOMS: atom_id res chain seq x y z
N MET A 1 -7.25 26.01 3.80
CA MET A 1 -5.96 25.64 4.43
C MET A 1 -6.32 25.05 5.78
N ALA A 2 -6.52 23.74 5.83
CA ALA A 2 -6.87 23.00 7.04
C ALA A 2 -5.89 23.29 8.18
N THR A 3 -6.35 23.94 9.24
CA THR A 3 -5.49 24.29 10.38
C THR A 3 -5.49 23.25 11.49
N ASP A 4 -6.42 22.29 11.49
CA ASP A 4 -6.61 21.32 12.57
C ASP A 4 -7.20 20.00 12.05
N LEU A 5 -6.37 19.20 11.37
CA LEU A 5 -6.77 17.85 10.94
C LEU A 5 -6.65 16.86 12.12
N PRO A 6 -7.57 15.88 12.24
CA PRO A 6 -7.49 14.88 13.30
C PRO A 6 -6.17 14.10 13.25
N GLN A 7 -5.46 14.01 14.37
CA GLN A 7 -4.15 13.34 14.42
C GLN A 7 -4.22 11.87 13.98
N ALA A 8 -5.25 11.13 14.40
CA ALA A 8 -5.40 9.74 13.98
C ALA A 8 -5.54 9.58 12.45
N TRP A 9 -6.15 10.56 11.79
CA TRP A 9 -6.25 10.58 10.32
C TRP A 9 -4.90 10.89 9.68
N LEU A 10 -4.12 11.80 10.28
CA LEU A 10 -2.74 12.06 9.83
C LEU A 10 -1.84 10.85 10.04
N ASP A 11 -1.98 10.11 11.14
CA ASP A 11 -1.18 8.91 11.41
C ASP A 11 -1.43 7.84 10.34
N GLU A 12 -2.70 7.65 9.95
CA GLU A 12 -3.10 6.78 8.84
C GLU A 12 -2.54 7.25 7.49
N LEU A 13 -2.63 8.56 7.19
CA LEU A 13 -2.07 9.15 5.97
C LEU A 13 -0.54 9.00 5.90
N ASN A 14 0.14 9.07 7.04
CA ASN A 14 1.60 8.96 7.12
C ASN A 14 2.09 7.50 7.11
N ASP A 15 1.20 6.50 7.17
CA ASP A 15 1.54 5.09 7.00
C ASP A 15 1.76 4.76 5.52
N GLN A 16 2.88 5.27 4.99
CA GLN A 16 3.31 5.09 3.61
C GLN A 16 3.42 3.62 3.23
N PHE A 17 3.90 2.75 4.13
CA PHE A 17 4.02 1.33 3.85
C PHE A 17 2.65 0.72 3.56
N ALA A 18 1.66 1.01 4.40
CA ALA A 18 0.32 0.48 4.20
C ALA A 18 -0.35 1.07 2.95
N LEU A 19 -0.14 2.36 2.66
CA LEU A 19 -0.62 3.01 1.43
C LEU A 19 -0.04 2.39 0.15
N ILE A 20 1.23 1.96 0.16
CA ILE A 20 1.83 1.27 -0.99
C ILE A 20 1.28 -0.15 -1.13
N THR A 21 1.07 -0.87 -0.02
CA THR A 21 0.62 -2.28 -0.08
C THR A 21 -0.86 -2.45 -0.38
N ASP A 22 -1.69 -1.49 -0.01
CA ASP A 22 -3.15 -1.50 -0.23
C ASP A 22 -3.68 -0.06 -0.46
N PRO A 23 -3.35 0.57 -1.60
CA PRO A 23 -3.69 1.97 -1.86
C PRO A 23 -5.20 2.22 -1.89
N GLU A 24 -5.98 1.31 -2.47
CA GLU A 24 -7.43 1.48 -2.54
C GLU A 24 -8.10 1.25 -1.18
N GLY A 25 -7.70 0.22 -0.43
CA GLY A 25 -8.26 -0.04 0.88
C GLY A 25 -7.93 1.07 1.88
N ARG A 26 -6.71 1.59 1.87
CA ARG A 26 -6.31 2.68 2.78
C ARG A 26 -6.95 4.03 2.41
N ALA A 27 -7.16 4.31 1.13
CA ALA A 27 -7.94 5.49 0.72
C ALA A 27 -9.39 5.44 1.22
N ALA A 28 -10.04 4.27 1.13
CA ALA A 28 -11.39 4.10 1.67
C ALA A 28 -11.45 4.30 3.20
N VAL A 29 -10.41 3.89 3.93
CA VAL A 29 -10.29 4.14 5.38
C VAL A 29 -10.14 5.64 5.66
N LEU A 30 -9.28 6.35 4.93
CA LEU A 30 -9.09 7.79 5.05
C LEU A 30 -10.37 8.58 4.78
N ASP A 31 -11.15 8.18 3.76
CA ASP A 31 -12.44 8.78 3.43
C ASP A 31 -13.46 8.58 4.55
N GLU A 32 -13.59 7.35 5.06
CA GLU A 32 -14.51 7.06 6.17
C GLU A 32 -14.14 7.82 7.45
N MET A 33 -12.85 7.93 7.75
CA MET A 33 -12.37 8.73 8.88
C MET A 33 -12.67 10.22 8.69
N ALA A 34 -12.51 10.76 7.48
CA ALA A 34 -12.87 12.14 7.16
C ALA A 34 -14.38 12.40 7.34
N TYR A 35 -15.22 11.53 6.79
CA TYR A 35 -16.67 11.61 6.99
C TYR A 35 -17.07 11.44 8.45
N ALA A 36 -16.40 10.55 9.20
CA ALA A 36 -16.66 10.36 10.63
C ALA A 36 -16.33 11.62 11.44
N ALA A 37 -15.18 12.26 11.19
CA ALA A 37 -14.79 13.51 11.83
C ALA A 37 -15.78 14.64 11.52
N TYR A 38 -16.21 14.75 10.26
CA TYR A 38 -17.21 15.75 9.87
C TYR A 38 -18.57 15.51 10.53
N ARG A 39 -19.04 14.25 10.60
CA ARG A 39 -20.28 13.89 11.30
C ARG A 39 -20.24 14.24 12.79
N ARG A 40 -19.06 14.13 13.42
CA ARG A 40 -18.81 14.53 14.81
C ARG A 40 -18.61 16.04 14.99
N ARG A 41 -18.56 16.80 13.89
CA ARG A 41 -18.25 18.24 13.85
C ARG A 41 -16.87 18.58 14.40
N GLU A 42 -15.92 17.65 14.29
CA GLU A 42 -14.51 17.86 14.65
C GLU A 42 -13.79 18.69 13.58
N VAL A 43 -14.27 18.64 12.34
CA VAL A 43 -13.72 19.37 11.18
C VAL A 43 -14.80 20.17 10.45
N SER A 44 -14.41 21.26 9.79
CA SER A 44 -15.29 22.05 8.93
C SER A 44 -15.56 21.35 7.59
N ALA A 45 -16.50 21.89 6.81
CA ALA A 45 -16.74 21.41 5.45
C ALA A 45 -15.52 21.65 4.54
N ASP A 46 -14.83 22.77 4.69
CA ASP A 46 -13.58 23.03 3.96
C ASP A 46 -12.48 22.02 4.33
N SER A 47 -12.30 21.73 5.63
CA SER A 47 -11.35 20.71 6.07
C SER A 47 -11.73 19.31 5.60
N LEU A 48 -13.02 18.99 5.52
CA LEU A 48 -13.48 17.72 4.93
C LEU A 48 -13.05 17.60 3.46
N VAL A 49 -13.22 18.66 2.67
CA VAL A 49 -12.78 18.67 1.27
C VAL A 49 -11.27 18.46 1.19
N ASP A 50 -10.48 19.22 1.96
CA ASP A 50 -9.02 19.07 2.01
C ASP A 50 -8.63 17.61 2.36
N MET A 51 -9.33 16.96 3.30
CA MET A 51 -9.08 15.56 3.69
C MET A 51 -9.38 14.57 2.56
N LEU A 52 -10.50 14.72 1.85
CA LEU A 52 -10.87 13.84 0.75
C LEU A 52 -9.93 14.01 -0.46
N GLU A 53 -9.50 15.24 -0.73
CA GLU A 53 -8.52 15.51 -1.78
C GLU A 53 -7.15 14.87 -1.47
N LEU A 54 -6.71 14.95 -0.21
CA LEU A 54 -5.47 14.29 0.24
C LEU A 54 -5.58 12.77 0.23
N SER A 55 -6.75 12.20 0.55
CA SER A 55 -7.03 10.76 0.45
C SER A 55 -6.86 10.24 -0.98
N GLU A 56 -7.45 10.93 -1.97
CA GLU A 56 -7.31 10.57 -3.39
C GLU A 56 -5.86 10.77 -3.88
N ALA A 57 -5.18 11.83 -3.43
CA ALA A 57 -3.77 12.03 -3.75
C ALA A 57 -2.88 10.90 -3.19
N ALA A 58 -3.17 10.42 -1.97
CA ALA A 58 -2.47 9.30 -1.36
C ALA A 58 -2.73 7.99 -2.11
N ARG A 59 -3.96 7.75 -2.57
CA ARG A 59 -4.32 6.62 -3.44
C ARG A 59 -3.51 6.62 -4.74
N ALA A 60 -3.49 7.75 -5.43
CA ALA A 60 -2.79 7.90 -6.70
C ALA A 60 -1.28 7.69 -6.52
N TRP A 61 -0.70 8.23 -5.44
CA TRP A 61 0.71 8.00 -5.10
C TRP A 61 0.99 6.52 -4.78
N GLY A 62 0.19 5.89 -3.92
CA GLY A 62 0.39 4.48 -3.56
C GLY A 62 0.29 3.53 -4.75
N LEU A 63 -0.62 3.81 -5.70
CA LEU A 63 -0.72 3.04 -6.95
C LEU A 63 0.52 3.18 -7.84
N MET A 64 1.07 4.39 -7.93
CA MET A 64 2.30 4.67 -8.69
C MET A 64 3.51 3.96 -8.06
N GLU A 65 3.68 4.05 -6.73
CA GLU A 65 4.77 3.38 -6.02
C GLU A 65 4.66 1.85 -6.09
N TYR A 66 3.44 1.31 -6.02
CA TYR A 66 3.19 -0.11 -6.23
C TYR A 66 3.68 -0.55 -7.62
N GLU A 67 3.32 0.18 -8.67
CA GLU A 67 3.78 -0.07 -10.04
C GLU A 67 5.31 0.02 -10.18
N GLU A 68 5.94 1.06 -9.61
CA GLU A 68 7.39 1.22 -9.61
C GLU A 68 8.10 0.08 -8.89
N ALA A 69 7.55 -0.39 -7.77
CA ALA A 69 8.11 -1.50 -7.02
C ALA A 69 8.05 -2.85 -7.78
N TYR A 70 7.05 -3.06 -8.64
CA TYR A 70 7.08 -4.16 -9.62
C TYR A 70 8.13 -3.92 -10.71
N HIS A 71 8.23 -2.69 -11.22
CA HIS A 71 9.16 -2.35 -12.29
C HIS A 71 10.63 -2.56 -11.91
N ILE A 72 11.00 -2.24 -10.67
CA ILE A 72 12.37 -2.42 -10.13
C ILE A 72 12.62 -3.83 -9.57
N GLY A 73 11.62 -4.73 -9.60
CA GLY A 73 11.73 -6.12 -9.15
C GLY A 73 11.76 -6.32 -7.63
N LEU A 74 11.28 -5.33 -6.85
CA LEU A 74 11.17 -5.41 -5.40
C LEU A 74 10.01 -6.33 -4.98
N PHE A 75 8.90 -6.29 -5.73
CA PHE A 75 7.83 -7.27 -5.65
C PHE A 75 7.97 -8.29 -6.78
N LYS A 76 8.11 -9.58 -6.43
CA LYS A 76 8.11 -10.67 -7.40
C LYS A 76 6.69 -11.15 -7.63
N ASN A 77 6.24 -11.13 -8.89
CA ASN A 77 5.14 -11.99 -9.32
C ASN A 77 5.54 -13.45 -9.09
N GLU A 78 4.77 -14.20 -8.30
CA GLU A 78 4.94 -15.66 -8.18
C GLU A 78 4.82 -16.37 -9.56
N THR A 79 4.27 -15.69 -10.56
CA THR A 79 4.11 -16.15 -11.94
C THR A 79 5.33 -15.97 -12.85
N SER A 80 6.43 -15.34 -12.41
CA SER A 80 7.69 -15.29 -13.18
C SER A 80 8.70 -16.36 -12.77
N SER A 81 8.23 -17.46 -12.17
CA SER A 81 9.04 -18.66 -11.92
C SER A 81 8.59 -19.86 -12.76
N GLU A 82 7.84 -19.71 -13.85
CA GLU A 82 7.52 -20.84 -14.72
C GLU A 82 7.56 -20.42 -16.20
N GLY A 83 8.54 -20.93 -16.95
CA GLY A 83 8.40 -20.99 -18.41
C GLY A 83 9.59 -20.62 -19.29
N LEU A 84 10.81 -21.09 -18.98
CA LEU A 84 11.84 -21.47 -19.96
C LEU A 84 12.74 -22.45 -19.19
N ILE A 85 12.54 -23.77 -19.17
CA ILE A 85 12.43 -24.74 -20.26
C ILE A 85 11.95 -26.06 -19.65
N ASP A 86 11.09 -26.75 -20.40
CA ASP A 86 10.58 -28.10 -20.14
C ASP A 86 11.74 -29.11 -20.10
N GLU A 87 12.05 -29.67 -18.92
CA GLU A 87 12.60 -31.02 -18.81
C GLU A 87 11.76 -31.79 -17.77
N PRO A 88 11.02 -32.85 -18.19
CA PRO A 88 10.18 -33.59 -17.28
C PRO A 88 11.04 -34.51 -16.40
N GLY A 89 11.03 -34.29 -15.08
CA GLY A 89 11.37 -35.34 -14.13
C GLY A 89 12.41 -35.06 -13.04
N ARG A 90 12.71 -33.81 -12.66
CA ARG A 90 13.54 -33.56 -11.47
C ARG A 90 12.83 -32.76 -10.38
N ILE A 91 12.33 -33.48 -9.38
CA ILE A 91 12.09 -32.92 -8.04
C ILE A 91 13.48 -32.69 -7.43
N VAL A 92 13.93 -31.43 -7.37
CA VAL A 92 15.14 -31.08 -6.63
C VAL A 92 14.76 -30.91 -5.16
N VAL A 93 14.80 -32.02 -4.40
CA VAL A 93 14.74 -31.98 -2.94
C VAL A 93 16.02 -31.28 -2.45
N GLY A 94 15.84 -30.29 -1.57
CA GLY A 94 16.85 -29.31 -1.19
C GLY A 94 18.25 -29.88 -0.88
N ARG A 95 19.28 -29.13 -1.30
CA ARG A 95 20.65 -29.34 -0.83
C ARG A 95 20.66 -29.36 0.70
N THR A 96 20.96 -30.51 1.26
CA THR A 96 21.44 -30.63 2.64
C THR A 96 22.68 -29.72 2.78
N PRO A 97 22.73 -28.81 3.77
CA PRO A 97 23.94 -28.03 4.03
C PRO A 97 25.07 -29.00 4.37
N GLY A 98 26.19 -28.89 3.66
CA GLY A 98 27.35 -29.74 3.86
C GLY A 98 27.91 -29.61 5.28
N TRP A 99 28.12 -30.75 5.93
CA TRP A 99 29.09 -30.89 7.01
C TRP A 99 30.49 -30.65 6.44
N GLY A 100 31.12 -29.56 6.86
CA GLY A 100 32.56 -29.37 6.74
C GLY A 100 33.27 -30.10 7.88
N CYS A 101 34.36 -30.77 7.53
CA CYS A 101 35.28 -31.49 8.42
C CYS A 101 35.98 -30.59 9.43
#